data_AF-A0A4U1B695-F1
#
_entry.id   AF-A0A4U1B695-F1
#
_cell.length_a   1.000
_cell.length_b   1.000
_cell.length_c   1.000
_cell.angle_alpha   90.00
_cell.angle_beta   90.00
_cell.angle_gamma   90.00
#
_symmetry.space_group_name_H-M   'P 1'
#
loop_
_entity.id
_entity.type
_entity.pdbx_description
1 polymer ?
#
loop_
_entity_poly.entity_id
_entity_poly.type
_entity_poly.pdbx_seq_one_letter_code
_entity_poly.pdbx_strand_id
1 'polypeptide(L)'
;MSNANVTAEFARHLDEGQQIDTSETYLAVLSLRDRIWDYIQSELEFDEDLGCADIHQFDDLNGNHLGRMRNFTGKNNPVDWVIHSNIGQPENTFTNIHLTFWMKDNTDVPHLGMAFGTLPEAFYYIDLMPRCELVLHPDYVQKYYQPVNGLAMKHLNDLYFNNVKPFHAAMPFIRASLSPCAVAGVGPLSFFKDHAEDAIFELVRYWVALVKQAKIDTDTQACAFRRQRDYMQRRNIVYLDPANPIAERLVGKEAADRLVRILAGEERNGKLYQQV
;
A
#
# COMPACT_ATOMS: atom_id res chain seq x y z
N MET A 1 18.83 18.51 -0.53
CA MET A 1 19.46 17.38 0.19
C MET A 1 19.52 16.24 -0.79
N SER A 2 20.70 15.64 -0.97
CA SER A 2 21.05 14.75 -2.08
C SER A 2 20.21 13.47 -2.14
N ASN A 3 19.92 13.02 -3.37
CA ASN A 3 19.31 11.74 -3.78
C ASN A 3 20.14 10.50 -3.37
N ALA A 4 20.40 10.33 -2.08
CA ALA A 4 21.20 9.22 -1.57
C ALA A 4 20.41 8.49 -0.48
N ASN A 5 19.41 7.70 -0.88
CA ASN A 5 18.84 6.61 -0.06
C ASN A 5 17.98 5.64 -0.89
N VAL A 6 18.26 5.51 -2.21
CA VAL A 6 17.85 4.30 -2.93
C VAL A 6 18.83 3.21 -2.48
N THR A 7 18.31 2.11 -1.96
CA THR A 7 19.14 1.03 -1.38
C THR A 7 20.02 0.43 -2.46
N ALA A 8 21.20 -0.10 -2.12
CA ALA A 8 22.07 -0.71 -3.12
C ALA A 8 21.34 -1.79 -3.94
N GLU A 9 20.45 -2.60 -3.35
CA GLU A 9 19.67 -3.64 -4.04
C GLU A 9 18.56 -3.06 -4.96
N PHE A 10 17.87 -2.00 -4.54
CA PHE A 10 16.86 -1.31 -5.35
C PHE A 10 17.54 -0.53 -6.49
N ALA A 11 18.60 0.22 -6.17
CA ALA A 11 19.45 0.94 -7.12
C ALA A 11 20.14 -0.03 -8.09
N ARG A 12 20.55 -1.22 -7.66
CA ARG A 12 21.21 -2.22 -8.52
C ARG A 12 20.31 -2.63 -9.69
N HIS A 13 19.07 -2.99 -9.42
CA HIS A 13 18.15 -3.43 -10.48
C HIS A 13 17.72 -2.27 -11.40
N LEU A 14 17.83 -1.01 -10.95
CA LEU A 14 17.42 0.17 -11.69
C LEU A 14 18.57 0.86 -12.45
N ASP A 15 19.77 0.88 -11.87
CA ASP A 15 20.94 1.63 -12.35
C ASP A 15 21.97 0.72 -13.05
N GLU A 16 22.02 -0.59 -12.76
CA GLU A 16 22.91 -1.53 -13.48
C GLU A 16 22.31 -2.03 -14.82
N GLY A 17 21.07 -1.64 -15.14
CA GLY A 17 20.42 -1.98 -16.41
C GLY A 17 20.05 -3.46 -16.55
N GLN A 18 19.95 -4.20 -15.44
CA GLN A 18 19.54 -5.60 -15.49
C GLN A 18 18.03 -5.69 -15.79
N GLN A 19 17.70 -5.92 -17.06
CA GLN A 19 16.34 -6.18 -17.53
C GLN A 19 16.02 -7.66 -17.35
N ILE A 20 15.22 -7.96 -16.33
CA ILE A 20 14.66 -9.28 -16.08
C ILE A 20 13.17 -9.15 -16.37
N ASP A 21 12.68 -10.01 -17.27
CA ASP A 21 11.26 -10.11 -17.51
C ASP A 21 10.58 -10.77 -16.30
N THR A 22 9.72 -10.01 -15.63
CA THR A 22 8.95 -10.45 -14.46
C THR A 22 7.46 -10.54 -14.76
N SER A 23 7.06 -10.58 -16.04
CA SER A 23 5.66 -10.51 -16.48
C SER A 23 4.76 -11.56 -15.82
N GLU A 24 5.21 -12.80 -15.68
CA GLU A 24 4.43 -13.86 -15.02
C GLU A 24 4.15 -13.49 -13.55
N THR A 25 5.20 -13.08 -12.83
CA THR A 25 5.10 -12.67 -11.42
C THR A 25 4.23 -11.44 -11.27
N TYR A 26 4.42 -10.43 -12.11
CA TYR A 26 3.63 -9.21 -12.14
C TYR A 26 2.14 -9.52 -12.33
N LEU A 27 1.79 -10.34 -13.31
CA LEU A 27 0.40 -10.73 -13.58
C LEU A 27 -0.23 -11.47 -12.39
N ALA A 28 0.53 -12.32 -11.70
CA ALA A 28 0.03 -13.05 -10.54
C ALA A 28 -0.26 -12.11 -9.36
N VAL A 29 0.68 -11.23 -9.00
CA VAL A 29 0.47 -10.29 -7.89
C VAL A 29 -0.60 -9.23 -8.22
N LEU A 30 -0.69 -8.80 -9.48
CA LEU A 30 -1.74 -7.91 -9.97
C LEU A 30 -3.12 -8.58 -9.89
N SER A 31 -3.21 -9.85 -10.31
CA SER A 31 -4.44 -10.65 -10.22
C SER A 31 -4.90 -10.83 -8.77
N LEU A 32 -3.98 -11.05 -7.82
CA LEU A 32 -4.33 -11.08 -6.40
C LEU A 32 -4.90 -9.72 -5.96
N ARG A 33 -4.25 -8.59 -6.30
CA ARG A 33 -4.75 -7.25 -5.95
C ARG A 33 -6.16 -7.02 -6.51
N ASP A 34 -6.39 -7.34 -7.77
CA ASP A 34 -7.70 -7.14 -8.42
C ASP A 34 -8.77 -8.03 -7.75
N ARG A 35 -8.47 -9.30 -7.41
CA ARG A 35 -9.40 -10.16 -6.64
C ARG A 35 -9.69 -9.62 -5.23
N ILE A 36 -8.70 -9.06 -4.55
CA ILE A 36 -8.88 -8.41 -3.24
C ILE A 36 -9.81 -7.21 -3.38
N TRP A 37 -9.59 -6.39 -4.40
CA TRP A 37 -10.45 -5.25 -4.69
C TRP A 37 -11.89 -5.69 -4.96
N ASP A 38 -12.10 -6.68 -5.82
CA ASP A 38 -13.43 -7.23 -6.13
C ASP A 38 -14.15 -7.74 -4.87
N TYR A 39 -13.43 -8.46 -4.00
CA TYR A 39 -13.96 -8.90 -2.71
C TYR A 39 -14.32 -7.71 -1.81
N ILE A 40 -13.46 -6.71 -1.68
CA ILE A 40 -13.76 -5.53 -0.86
C ILE A 40 -14.97 -4.77 -1.41
N GLN A 41 -15.11 -4.64 -2.74
CA GLN A 41 -16.26 -4.01 -3.38
C GLN A 41 -17.56 -4.81 -3.24
N SER A 42 -17.49 -6.14 -3.12
CA SER A 42 -18.68 -6.95 -2.83
C SER A 42 -19.18 -6.75 -1.40
N GLU A 43 -18.28 -6.35 -0.49
CA GLU A 43 -18.56 -6.21 0.94
C GLU A 43 -18.81 -4.76 1.39
N LEU A 44 -18.30 -3.77 0.65
CA LEU A 44 -18.32 -2.34 0.97
C LEU A 44 -18.58 -1.49 -0.28
N GLU A 45 -19.35 -0.42 -0.13
CA GLU A 45 -19.68 0.50 -1.23
C GLU A 45 -18.70 1.69 -1.35
N PHE A 46 -18.30 2.02 -2.58
CA PHE A 46 -17.37 3.11 -2.85
C PHE A 46 -17.86 4.00 -4.00
N ASP A 47 -17.54 5.29 -3.91
CA ASP A 47 -17.69 6.24 -5.02
C ASP A 47 -16.29 6.56 -5.58
N GLU A 48 -16.15 6.47 -6.90
CA GLU A 48 -14.90 6.79 -7.60
C GLU A 48 -14.68 8.30 -7.71
N ASP A 49 -13.44 8.74 -7.50
CA ASP A 49 -13.02 10.11 -7.74
C ASP A 49 -12.71 10.32 -9.24
N LEU A 50 -13.74 10.74 -9.97
CA LEU A 50 -13.63 11.03 -11.40
C LEU A 50 -12.92 12.36 -11.71
N GLY A 51 -12.54 13.13 -10.69
CA GLY A 51 -11.81 14.38 -10.91
C GLY A 51 -10.36 14.16 -11.33
N CYS A 52 -9.83 12.96 -11.12
CA CYS A 52 -8.51 12.51 -11.58
C CYS A 52 -8.62 11.48 -12.72
N ALA A 53 -9.72 11.50 -13.50
CA ALA A 53 -9.96 10.52 -14.56
C ALA A 53 -8.88 10.54 -15.66
N ASP A 54 -8.14 11.62 -15.80
CA ASP A 54 -7.05 11.77 -16.76
C ASP A 54 -5.80 10.92 -16.42
N ILE A 55 -5.69 10.40 -15.19
CA ILE A 55 -4.62 9.45 -14.80
C ILE A 55 -5.11 8.01 -14.64
N HIS A 56 -6.35 7.72 -15.07
CA HIS A 56 -6.84 6.35 -15.16
C HIS A 56 -5.95 5.47 -16.05
N GLN A 57 -5.25 6.09 -16.99
CA GLN A 57 -4.11 5.53 -17.69
C GLN A 57 -3.10 6.66 -17.87
N PHE A 58 -1.82 6.36 -17.74
CA PHE A 58 -0.76 7.29 -18.06
C PHE A 58 0.41 6.56 -18.71
N ASP A 59 1.14 7.30 -19.51
CA ASP A 59 2.24 6.80 -20.33
C ASP A 59 3.60 7.22 -19.73
N ASP A 60 4.65 6.53 -20.16
CA ASP A 60 6.03 6.94 -19.92
C ASP A 60 6.43 8.14 -20.80
N LEU A 61 7.65 8.66 -20.60
CA LEU A 61 8.20 9.76 -21.41
C LEU A 61 8.33 9.43 -22.92
N ASN A 62 8.23 8.16 -23.32
CA ASN A 62 8.26 7.72 -24.72
C ASN A 62 6.86 7.51 -25.32
N GLY A 63 5.79 7.70 -24.53
CA GLY A 63 4.40 7.50 -24.95
C GLY A 63 3.93 6.04 -24.91
N ASN A 64 4.64 5.15 -24.20
CA ASN A 64 4.17 3.79 -23.95
C ASN A 64 3.34 3.74 -22.67
N HIS A 65 2.28 2.91 -22.66
CA HIS A 65 1.49 2.70 -21.45
C HIS A 65 2.38 2.24 -20.29
N LEU A 66 2.27 2.93 -19.15
CA LEU A 66 3.11 2.69 -17.99
C LEU A 66 2.32 2.29 -16.75
N GLY A 67 1.09 2.80 -16.61
CA GLY A 67 0.33 2.54 -15.41
C GLY A 67 -1.07 3.12 -15.42
N ARG A 68 -1.75 2.87 -14.31
CA ARG A 68 -3.08 3.40 -14.01
C ARG A 68 -3.17 3.81 -12.55
N MET A 69 -3.98 4.82 -12.28
CA MET A 69 -4.37 5.19 -10.93
C MET A 69 -5.85 5.52 -10.90
N ARG A 70 -6.57 4.87 -9.99
CA ARG A 70 -7.97 5.13 -9.69
C ARG A 70 -8.10 5.32 -8.19
N ASN A 71 -9.00 6.21 -7.79
CA ASN A 71 -9.15 6.59 -6.40
C ASN A 71 -10.61 6.56 -6.01
N PHE A 72 -10.89 6.23 -4.76
CA PHE A 72 -12.25 6.05 -4.28
C PHE A 72 -12.44 6.59 -2.88
N THR A 73 -13.69 6.85 -2.51
CA THR A 73 -14.10 7.20 -1.15
C THR A 73 -15.20 6.25 -0.68
N GLY A 74 -15.25 5.96 0.62
CA GLY A 74 -16.30 5.12 1.19
C GLY A 74 -17.63 5.86 1.26
N LYS A 75 -18.69 5.30 0.64
CA LYS A 75 -20.02 5.91 0.56
C LYS A 75 -20.77 5.85 1.89
N ASN A 76 -21.00 4.63 2.38
CA ASN A 76 -21.72 4.35 3.64
C ASN A 76 -20.82 3.63 4.66
N ASN A 77 -19.51 3.79 4.52
CA ASN A 77 -18.51 3.15 5.39
C ASN A 77 -17.43 4.16 5.81
N PRO A 78 -16.63 3.84 6.85
CA PRO A 78 -15.64 4.77 7.39
C PRO A 78 -14.32 4.83 6.60
N VAL A 79 -14.27 4.37 5.35
CA VAL A 79 -13.10 4.58 4.49
C VAL A 79 -13.09 6.02 3.95
N ASP A 80 -11.99 6.73 4.17
CA ASP A 80 -11.76 8.12 3.71
C ASP A 80 -11.25 8.15 2.27
N TRP A 81 -10.20 7.38 1.97
CA TRP A 81 -9.49 7.47 0.71
C TRP A 81 -8.92 6.12 0.31
N VAL A 82 -9.20 5.71 -0.92
CA VAL A 82 -8.68 4.48 -1.51
C VAL A 82 -7.76 4.84 -2.66
N ILE A 83 -6.61 4.17 -2.71
CA ILE A 83 -5.67 4.21 -3.80
C ILE A 83 -5.71 2.85 -4.47
N HIS A 84 -6.01 2.81 -5.76
CA HIS A 84 -5.95 1.60 -6.58
C HIS A 84 -5.07 1.90 -7.80
N SER A 85 -3.78 1.60 -7.71
CA SER A 85 -2.81 1.99 -8.74
C SER A 85 -1.85 0.87 -9.10
N ASN A 86 -1.23 1.00 -10.27
CA ASN A 86 -0.04 0.27 -10.64
C ASN A 86 0.80 1.10 -11.59
N ILE A 87 2.11 0.91 -11.52
CA ILE A 87 3.12 1.56 -12.35
C ILE A 87 4.25 0.57 -12.62
N GLY A 88 4.79 0.58 -13.83
CA GLY A 88 6.01 -0.13 -14.18
C GLY A 88 5.89 -0.90 -15.49
N GLN A 89 7.04 -1.39 -15.94
CA GLN A 89 7.18 -2.20 -17.16
C GLN A 89 7.72 -3.56 -16.71
N PRO A 90 6.89 -4.61 -16.65
CA PRO A 90 7.33 -5.91 -16.13
C PRO A 90 8.46 -6.53 -16.95
N GLU A 91 8.63 -6.13 -18.21
CA GLU A 91 9.76 -6.54 -19.05
C GLU A 91 11.10 -5.93 -18.57
N ASN A 92 11.03 -4.89 -17.73
CA ASN A 92 12.15 -4.10 -17.22
C ASN A 92 12.29 -4.20 -15.68
N THR A 93 12.04 -5.39 -15.11
CA THR A 93 12.30 -5.77 -13.71
C THR A 93 11.37 -5.17 -12.66
N PHE A 94 11.11 -3.86 -12.69
CA PHE A 94 10.41 -3.15 -11.62
C PHE A 94 8.95 -2.87 -11.94
N THR A 95 8.08 -3.29 -11.03
CA THR A 95 6.67 -2.91 -10.99
C THR A 95 6.27 -2.56 -9.57
N ASN A 96 5.33 -1.63 -9.41
CA ASN A 96 4.78 -1.24 -8.12
C ASN A 96 3.26 -1.12 -8.23
N ILE A 97 2.54 -1.86 -7.38
CA ILE A 97 1.10 -1.98 -7.38
C ILE A 97 0.62 -1.63 -5.98
N HIS A 98 -0.29 -0.67 -5.87
CA HIS A 98 -0.86 -0.29 -4.58
C HIS A 98 -2.35 -0.58 -4.54
N LEU A 99 -2.78 -1.03 -3.36
CA LEU A 99 -4.17 -1.00 -2.95
C LEU A 99 -4.24 -0.59 -1.48
N THR A 100 -4.46 0.70 -1.22
CA THR A 100 -4.39 1.25 0.14
C THR A 100 -5.70 1.92 0.51
N PHE A 101 -6.18 1.66 1.73
CA PHE A 101 -7.41 2.19 2.30
C PHE A 101 -7.09 3.01 3.56
N TRP A 102 -7.27 4.32 3.45
CA TRP A 102 -7.20 5.25 4.56
C TRP A 102 -8.57 5.36 5.22
N MET A 103 -8.59 5.43 6.54
CA MET A 103 -9.82 5.46 7.35
C MET A 103 -10.15 6.90 7.75
N LYS A 104 -11.44 7.19 7.91
CA LYS A 104 -11.93 8.44 8.49
C LYS A 104 -11.47 8.58 9.94
N ASP A 105 -11.39 9.82 10.40
CA ASP A 105 -10.93 10.21 11.74
C ASP A 105 -11.91 9.84 12.86
N ASN A 106 -13.17 9.61 12.51
CA ASN A 106 -14.26 9.23 13.40
C ASN A 106 -14.34 7.73 13.72
N THR A 107 -13.29 6.96 13.44
CA THR A 107 -13.17 5.57 13.90
C THR A 107 -11.72 5.30 14.28
N ASP A 108 -11.47 4.26 15.06
CA ASP A 108 -10.13 3.83 15.44
C ASP A 108 -9.64 2.61 14.63
N VAL A 109 -10.45 2.08 13.70
CA VAL A 109 -10.05 0.97 12.82
C VAL A 109 -8.73 1.30 12.10
N PRO A 110 -7.72 0.41 12.10
CA PRO A 110 -6.47 0.59 11.38
C PRO A 110 -6.69 0.85 9.89
N HIS A 111 -5.74 1.52 9.25
CA HIS A 111 -5.73 1.58 7.78
C HIS A 111 -5.35 0.21 7.21
N LEU A 112 -5.71 -0.07 5.96
CA LEU A 112 -5.22 -1.24 5.24
C LEU A 112 -4.23 -0.76 4.18
N GLY A 113 -2.95 -1.04 4.38
CA GLY A 113 -1.90 -0.75 3.42
C GLY A 113 -1.52 -2.02 2.66
N MET A 114 -1.51 -1.96 1.34
CA MET A 114 -1.04 -3.06 0.50
C MET A 114 -0.19 -2.52 -0.63
N ALA A 115 1.03 -3.04 -0.75
CA ALA A 115 1.75 -2.96 -2.00
C ALA A 115 2.27 -4.32 -2.45
N PHE A 116 2.35 -4.44 -3.77
CA PHE A 116 2.84 -5.61 -4.47
C PHE A 116 3.75 -5.16 -5.61
N GLY A 117 4.52 -6.09 -6.15
CA GLY A 117 5.20 -5.88 -7.41
C GLY A 117 6.35 -6.86 -7.59
N THR A 118 7.33 -6.45 -8.37
CA THR A 118 8.45 -7.30 -8.77
C THR A 118 9.79 -6.62 -8.56
N LEU A 119 10.73 -7.30 -7.89
CA LEU A 119 12.12 -6.87 -7.67
C LEU A 119 13.08 -8.06 -7.47
N PRO A 120 13.56 -8.71 -8.54
CA PRO A 120 12.80 -9.27 -9.67
C PRO A 120 11.77 -10.34 -9.23
N GLU A 121 11.89 -10.82 -7.99
CA GLU A 121 10.97 -11.76 -7.36
C GLU A 121 9.65 -11.08 -6.96
N ALA A 122 8.66 -11.86 -6.54
CA ALA A 122 7.43 -11.32 -6.00
C ALA A 122 7.74 -10.58 -4.69
N PHE A 123 7.42 -9.30 -4.63
CA PHE A 123 7.41 -8.56 -3.36
C PHE A 123 5.99 -8.22 -2.97
N TYR A 124 5.73 -8.24 -1.68
CA TYR A 124 4.46 -7.83 -1.12
C TYR A 124 4.63 -7.37 0.33
N TYR A 125 3.81 -6.40 0.73
CA TYR A 125 3.54 -6.12 2.14
C TYR A 125 2.06 -5.75 2.28
N ILE A 126 1.38 -6.40 3.22
CA ILE A 126 -0.03 -6.20 3.54
C ILE A 126 -0.09 -6.01 5.05
N ASP A 127 -0.67 -4.89 5.48
CA ASP A 127 -0.63 -4.51 6.88
C ASP A 127 -1.87 -3.74 7.34
N LEU A 128 -2.21 -3.95 8.61
CA LEU A 128 -3.12 -3.10 9.36
C LEU A 128 -2.31 -1.93 9.91
N MET A 129 -2.14 -0.86 9.12
CA MET A 129 -1.25 0.23 9.51
C MET A 129 -1.79 0.91 10.77
N PRO A 130 -0.97 1.01 11.84
CA PRO A 130 -1.42 1.47 13.14
C PRO A 130 -1.83 2.93 13.09
N ARG A 131 -2.82 3.29 13.92
CA ARG A 131 -3.33 4.67 14.07
C ARG A 131 -2.95 5.35 15.38
N CYS A 132 -2.04 4.74 16.12
CA CYS A 132 -1.41 5.26 17.34
C CYS A 132 0.01 4.71 17.46
N GLU A 133 0.74 5.13 18.50
CA GLU A 133 1.98 4.46 18.90
C GLU A 133 1.60 3.21 19.70
N LEU A 134 2.09 2.04 19.31
CA LEU A 134 1.56 0.76 19.81
C LEU A 134 2.00 0.43 21.23
N VAL A 135 3.22 0.78 21.63
CA VAL A 135 3.75 0.51 22.99
C VAL A 135 2.98 1.32 24.03
N LEU A 136 2.58 2.56 23.69
CA LEU A 136 1.79 3.41 24.56
C LEU A 136 0.30 3.03 24.60
N HIS A 137 -0.18 2.17 23.71
CA HIS A 137 -1.60 1.82 23.57
C HIS A 137 -1.82 0.30 23.49
N PRO A 138 -1.52 -0.46 24.56
CA PRO A 138 -1.64 -1.92 24.56
C PRO A 138 -3.07 -2.42 24.31
N ASP A 139 -4.10 -1.66 24.70
CA ASP A 139 -5.50 -2.00 24.41
C ASP A 139 -5.80 -1.98 22.90
N TYR A 140 -5.15 -1.09 22.15
CA TYR A 140 -5.25 -1.04 20.69
C TYR A 140 -4.58 -2.27 20.07
N VAL A 141 -3.42 -2.68 20.61
CA VAL A 141 -2.70 -3.90 20.21
C VAL A 141 -3.60 -5.12 20.44
N GLN A 142 -4.16 -5.24 21.64
CA GLN A 142 -5.03 -6.35 22.01
C GLN A 142 -6.30 -6.41 21.14
N LYS A 143 -6.87 -5.26 20.80
CA LYS A 143 -8.09 -5.18 20.00
C LYS A 143 -7.84 -5.55 18.54
N TYR A 144 -6.80 -5.01 17.92
CA TYR A 144 -6.64 -5.06 16.47
C TYR A 144 -5.60 -6.06 15.98
N TYR A 145 -4.55 -6.34 16.75
CA TYR A 145 -3.40 -7.12 16.30
C TYR A 145 -3.33 -8.49 16.93
N GLN A 146 -3.73 -8.64 18.20
CA GLN A 146 -3.77 -9.94 18.85
C GLN A 146 -4.59 -10.99 18.07
N PRO A 147 -5.77 -10.66 17.47
CA PRO A 147 -6.54 -11.63 16.69
C PRO A 147 -5.83 -12.15 15.44
N VAL A 148 -4.90 -11.38 14.86
CA VAL A 148 -4.14 -11.74 13.64
C VAL A 148 -2.69 -12.13 13.94
N ASN A 149 -2.27 -12.15 15.20
CA ASN A 149 -0.91 -12.51 15.56
C ASN A 149 -0.56 -13.96 15.16
N GLY A 150 -1.51 -14.89 15.29
CA GLY A 150 -1.31 -16.27 14.85
C GLY A 150 -1.04 -16.38 13.35
N LEU A 151 -1.76 -15.59 12.55
CA LEU A 151 -1.57 -15.48 11.11
C LEU A 151 -0.17 -14.93 10.77
N ALA A 152 0.24 -13.84 11.41
CA ALA A 152 1.56 -13.24 11.20
C ALA A 152 2.70 -14.21 11.58
N MET A 153 2.57 -14.91 12.72
CA MET A 153 3.56 -15.90 13.15
C MET A 153 3.63 -17.10 12.21
N LYS A 154 2.48 -17.57 11.70
CA LYS A 154 2.44 -18.62 10.68
C LYS A 154 3.17 -18.18 9.41
N HIS A 155 2.88 -16.98 8.91
CA HIS A 155 3.54 -16.42 7.72
C HIS A 155 5.06 -16.34 7.87
N LEU A 156 5.54 -15.85 9.02
CA LEU A 156 6.98 -15.80 9.33
C LEU A 156 7.62 -17.20 9.35
N ASN A 157 6.92 -18.19 9.89
CA ASN A 157 7.38 -19.59 9.86
C ASN A 157 7.41 -20.14 8.43
N ASP A 158 6.38 -19.87 7.62
CA ASP A 158 6.33 -20.32 6.23
C ASP A 158 7.49 -19.74 5.43
N LEU A 159 7.82 -18.46 5.61
CA LEU A 159 9.01 -17.83 5.02
C LEU A 159 10.29 -18.57 5.43
N TYR A 160 10.47 -18.84 6.72
CA TYR A 160 11.64 -19.53 7.24
C TYR A 160 11.79 -20.95 6.69
N PHE A 161 10.72 -21.76 6.73
CA PHE A 161 10.76 -23.16 6.29
C PHE A 161 10.93 -23.32 4.79
N ASN A 162 10.51 -22.34 3.99
CA ASN A 162 10.69 -22.33 2.54
C ASN A 162 11.96 -21.57 2.09
N ASN A 163 12.83 -21.16 3.02
CA ASN A 163 14.05 -20.40 2.72
C ASN A 163 13.77 -19.12 1.90
N VAL A 164 12.68 -18.43 2.22
CA VAL A 164 12.26 -17.18 1.59
C VAL A 164 12.64 -15.99 2.46
N LYS A 165 13.14 -14.93 1.83
CA LYS A 165 13.61 -13.73 2.52
C LYS A 165 12.41 -12.98 3.11
N PRO A 166 12.39 -12.71 4.43
CA PRO A 166 11.41 -11.80 4.99
C PRO A 166 11.63 -10.41 4.40
N PHE A 167 10.55 -9.68 4.10
CA PHE A 167 10.69 -8.31 3.65
C PHE A 167 11.16 -7.43 4.81
N HIS A 168 12.44 -7.09 4.80
CA HIS A 168 13.03 -6.17 5.74
C HIS A 168 13.43 -4.90 4.98
N ALA A 169 12.50 -3.95 4.89
CA ALA A 169 12.70 -2.71 4.14
C ALA A 169 14.00 -2.03 4.56
N ALA A 170 14.84 -1.60 3.62
CA ALA A 170 16.14 -1.05 4.01
C ALA A 170 16.04 0.34 4.63
N MET A 171 15.01 1.13 4.28
CA MET A 171 14.69 2.38 4.97
C MET A 171 14.10 2.10 6.36
N PRO A 172 14.73 2.58 7.46
CA PRO A 172 14.21 2.39 8.81
C PRO A 172 12.80 2.97 9.01
N PHE A 173 12.49 4.07 8.32
CA PHE A 173 11.17 4.68 8.35
C PHE A 173 10.06 3.72 7.88
N ILE A 174 10.28 3.02 6.76
CA ILE A 174 9.32 2.04 6.25
C ILE A 174 9.13 0.91 7.26
N ARG A 175 10.22 0.40 7.87
CA ARG A 175 10.12 -0.60 8.94
C ARG A 175 9.30 -0.10 10.12
N ALA A 176 9.48 1.15 10.53
CA ALA A 176 8.74 1.76 11.63
C ALA A 176 7.26 2.03 11.30
N SER A 177 6.90 2.10 10.02
CA SER A 177 5.50 2.26 9.58
C SER A 177 4.71 0.95 9.57
N LEU A 178 5.38 -0.20 9.53
CA LEU A 178 4.74 -1.52 9.54
C LEU A 178 4.36 -1.93 10.97
N SER A 179 3.19 -2.54 11.10
CA SER A 179 2.78 -3.15 12.35
C SER A 179 3.57 -4.44 12.65
N PRO A 180 3.56 -4.90 13.91
CA PRO A 180 4.14 -6.19 14.29
C PRO A 180 3.49 -7.40 13.60
N CYS A 181 2.31 -7.24 12.99
CA CYS A 181 1.56 -8.31 12.34
C CYS A 181 1.49 -8.17 10.81
N ALA A 182 2.36 -7.36 10.20
CA ALA A 182 2.42 -7.22 8.76
C ALA A 182 2.75 -8.56 8.08
N VAL A 183 2.01 -8.89 7.02
CA VAL A 183 2.29 -10.02 6.12
C VAL A 183 3.13 -9.49 4.97
N ALA A 184 4.45 -9.73 5.02
CA ALA A 184 5.38 -9.18 4.05
C ALA A 184 6.50 -10.17 3.68
N GLY A 185 6.95 -10.13 2.44
CA GLY A 185 7.98 -11.05 1.94
C GLY A 185 8.52 -10.64 0.58
N VAL A 186 9.69 -11.21 0.25
CA VAL A 186 10.28 -11.17 -1.11
C VAL A 186 10.72 -12.58 -1.45
N GLY A 187 10.15 -13.15 -2.51
CA GLY A 187 10.40 -14.56 -2.83
C GLY A 187 9.88 -15.03 -4.17
N PRO A 188 10.19 -16.28 -4.53
CA PRO A 188 9.77 -16.88 -5.78
C PRO A 188 8.25 -16.90 -5.90
N LEU A 189 7.77 -16.86 -7.14
CA LEU A 189 6.34 -16.88 -7.45
C LEU A 189 5.60 -18.09 -6.86
N SER A 190 6.26 -19.26 -6.78
CA SER A 190 5.70 -20.46 -6.15
C SER A 190 5.34 -20.22 -4.68
N PHE A 191 6.25 -19.63 -3.91
CA PHE A 191 5.97 -19.31 -2.51
C PHE A 191 4.80 -18.33 -2.38
N PHE A 192 4.77 -17.31 -3.23
CA PHE A 192 3.69 -16.33 -3.23
C PHE A 192 2.33 -17.03 -3.41
N LYS A 193 2.21 -17.88 -4.43
CA LYS A 193 0.98 -18.63 -4.75
C LYS A 193 0.60 -19.65 -3.66
N ASP A 194 1.57 -20.39 -3.15
CA ASP A 194 1.31 -21.53 -2.25
C ASP A 194 1.10 -21.12 -0.78
N HIS A 195 1.61 -19.96 -0.37
CA HIS A 195 1.63 -19.53 1.04
C HIS A 195 1.16 -18.10 1.29
N ALA A 196 1.60 -17.14 0.46
CA ALA A 196 1.36 -15.72 0.75
C ALA A 196 -0.09 -15.30 0.42
N GLU A 197 -0.65 -15.74 -0.70
CA GLU A 197 -1.99 -15.30 -1.15
C GLU A 197 -3.07 -15.55 -0.10
N ASP A 198 -3.10 -16.74 0.49
CA ASP A 198 -4.09 -17.12 1.51
C ASP A 198 -3.93 -16.27 2.77
N ALA A 199 -2.69 -16.05 3.21
CA ALA A 199 -2.43 -15.23 4.40
C ALA A 199 -2.85 -13.76 4.19
N ILE A 200 -2.59 -13.23 3.00
CA ILE A 200 -3.01 -11.89 2.59
C ILE A 200 -4.54 -11.79 2.60
N PHE A 201 -5.23 -12.76 1.99
CA PHE A 201 -6.70 -12.76 1.94
C PHE A 201 -7.33 -12.88 3.31
N GLU A 202 -6.75 -13.67 4.22
CA GLU A 202 -7.23 -13.78 5.60
C GLU A 202 -7.14 -12.44 6.34
N LEU A 203 -6.01 -11.74 6.20
CA LEU A 203 -5.82 -10.42 6.80
C LEU A 203 -6.78 -9.37 6.22
N VAL A 204 -7.03 -9.40 4.90
CA VAL A 204 -8.02 -8.55 4.23
C VAL A 204 -9.43 -8.84 4.75
N ARG A 205 -9.84 -10.10 4.87
CA ARG A 205 -11.16 -10.49 5.39
C ARG A 205 -11.35 -9.99 6.81
N TYR A 206 -10.31 -10.11 7.63
CA TYR A 206 -10.33 -9.57 8.98
C TYR A 206 -10.51 -8.05 8.99
N TRP A 207 -9.76 -7.31 8.16
CA TRP A 207 -9.93 -5.85 8.05
C TRP A 207 -11.35 -5.46 7.58
N VAL A 208 -11.91 -6.14 6.59
CA VAL A 208 -13.30 -5.88 6.13
C VAL A 208 -14.29 -6.10 7.28
N ALA A 209 -14.10 -7.14 8.09
CA ALA A 209 -14.94 -7.38 9.27
C ALA A 209 -14.81 -6.23 10.30
N LEU A 210 -13.61 -5.68 10.51
CA LEU A 210 -13.41 -4.51 11.36
C LEU A 210 -14.15 -3.27 10.82
N VAL A 211 -14.10 -3.03 9.51
CA VAL A 211 -14.79 -1.90 8.87
C VAL A 211 -16.31 -2.01 9.05
N LYS A 212 -16.87 -3.21 8.87
CA LYS A 212 -18.31 -3.47 9.06
C LYS A 212 -18.76 -3.28 10.51
N GLN A 213 -17.87 -3.55 11.46
CA GLN A 213 -18.12 -3.43 12.90
C GLN A 213 -17.61 -2.10 13.49
N ALA A 214 -17.14 -1.19 12.64
CA ALA A 214 -16.53 0.05 13.05
C ALA A 214 -17.50 0.89 13.88
N LYS A 215 -17.05 1.30 15.06
CA LYS A 215 -17.80 2.24 15.90
C LYS A 215 -17.41 3.65 15.51
N ILE A 216 -18.42 4.52 15.43
CA ILE A 216 -18.21 5.95 15.27
C ILE A 216 -17.82 6.53 16.62
N ASP A 217 -16.65 7.14 16.67
CA ASP A 217 -16.17 7.91 17.80
C ASP A 217 -16.81 9.31 17.75
N THR A 218 -17.44 9.70 18.84
CA THR A 218 -18.07 11.01 19.01
C THR A 218 -17.18 12.01 19.73
N ASP A 219 -16.03 11.59 20.25
CA ASP A 219 -15.04 12.51 20.84
C ASP A 219 -14.35 13.31 19.73
N THR A 220 -14.76 14.56 19.59
CA THR A 220 -14.26 15.48 18.58
C THR A 220 -12.76 15.77 18.71
N GLN A 221 -12.22 15.76 19.94
CA GLN A 221 -10.80 16.02 20.17
C GLN A 221 -9.97 14.81 19.76
N ALA A 222 -10.41 13.60 20.10
CA ALA A 222 -9.77 12.36 19.66
C ALA A 222 -9.82 12.23 18.12
N CYS A 223 -10.95 12.58 17.50
CA CYS A 223 -11.09 12.61 16.04
C CYS A 223 -10.12 13.61 15.40
N ALA A 224 -10.05 14.85 15.91
CA ALA A 224 -9.13 15.86 15.38
C ALA A 224 -7.65 15.42 15.48
N PHE A 225 -7.27 14.80 16.61
CA PHE A 225 -5.92 14.26 16.78
C PHE A 225 -5.61 13.14 15.76
N ARG A 226 -6.54 12.19 15.59
CA ARG A 226 -6.39 11.12 14.57
C ARG A 226 -6.29 11.69 13.16
N ARG A 227 -7.14 12.66 12.80
CA ARG A 227 -7.08 13.34 11.49
C ARG A 227 -5.69 13.90 11.21
N GLN A 228 -5.12 14.64 12.16
CA GLN A 228 -3.79 15.23 12.01
C GLN A 228 -2.72 14.15 11.87
N ARG A 229 -2.75 13.14 12.73
CA ARG A 229 -1.79 12.03 12.72
C ARG A 229 -1.85 11.26 11.40
N ASP A 230 -3.03 10.88 10.94
CA ASP A 230 -3.21 10.06 9.75
C ASP A 230 -2.82 10.81 8.48
N TYR A 231 -3.07 12.12 8.43
CA TYR A 231 -2.51 12.96 7.37
C TYR A 231 -0.97 12.92 7.38
N MET A 232 -0.34 13.10 8.56
CA MET A 232 1.12 13.05 8.65
C MET A 232 1.66 11.67 8.28
N GLN A 233 1.00 10.59 8.70
CA GLN A 233 1.38 9.22 8.33
C GLN A 233 1.29 9.03 6.81
N ARG A 234 0.15 9.35 6.19
CA ARG A 234 -0.06 9.25 4.75
C ARG A 234 0.95 10.07 3.96
N ARG A 235 1.11 11.35 4.32
CA ARG A 235 2.08 12.25 3.70
C ARG A 235 3.50 11.69 3.80
N ASN A 236 3.93 11.27 4.99
CA ASN A 236 5.29 10.76 5.16
C ASN A 236 5.52 9.45 4.40
N ILE A 237 4.57 8.51 4.41
CA ILE A 237 4.67 7.26 3.65
C ILE A 237 4.80 7.56 2.15
N VAL A 238 3.94 8.42 1.62
CA VAL A 238 3.89 8.70 0.19
C VAL A 238 5.09 9.53 -0.28
N TYR A 239 5.45 10.60 0.42
CA TYR A 239 6.54 11.48 -0.02
C TYR A 239 7.93 10.90 0.24
N LEU A 240 8.07 9.99 1.22
CA LEU A 240 9.34 9.30 1.51
C LEU A 240 9.45 7.93 0.84
N ASP A 241 8.50 7.56 -0.03
CA ASP A 241 8.53 6.29 -0.75
C ASP A 241 9.81 6.21 -1.61
N PRO A 242 10.66 5.18 -1.42
CA PRO A 242 11.89 5.00 -2.20
C PRO A 242 11.64 4.80 -3.70
N ALA A 243 10.41 4.52 -4.13
CA ALA A 243 10.04 4.41 -5.54
C ALA A 243 9.80 5.76 -6.23
N ASN A 244 9.64 6.87 -5.48
CA ASN A 244 9.37 8.19 -6.08
C ASN A 244 10.41 8.65 -7.11
N PRO A 245 11.73 8.50 -6.87
CA PRO A 245 12.74 8.85 -7.88
C PRO A 245 12.62 8.03 -9.17
N ILE A 246 12.07 6.81 -9.10
CA ILE A 246 11.85 5.96 -10.27
C ILE A 246 10.67 6.49 -11.07
N ALA A 247 9.56 6.79 -10.40
CA ALA A 247 8.40 7.40 -11.04
C ALA A 247 8.80 8.70 -11.75
N GLU A 248 9.59 9.57 -11.11
CA GLU A 248 10.10 10.81 -11.72
C GLU A 248 10.91 10.55 -13.01
N ARG A 249 11.75 9.50 -13.04
CA ARG A 249 12.49 9.12 -14.26
C ARG A 249 11.58 8.61 -15.37
N LEU A 250 10.46 7.95 -15.02
CA LEU A 250 9.57 7.29 -15.98
C LEU A 250 8.52 8.23 -16.57
N VAL A 251 7.95 9.15 -15.77
CA VAL A 251 6.87 10.06 -16.20
C VAL A 251 7.29 11.53 -16.22
N GLY A 252 8.49 11.85 -15.78
CA GLY A 252 8.93 13.22 -15.56
C GLY A 252 8.44 13.81 -14.24
N LYS A 253 9.11 14.88 -13.79
CA LYS A 253 8.91 15.46 -12.47
C LYS A 253 7.49 15.94 -12.19
N GLU A 254 6.90 16.69 -13.12
CA GLU A 254 5.57 17.29 -12.91
C GLU A 254 4.47 16.23 -12.74
N ALA A 255 4.49 15.19 -13.59
CA ALA A 255 3.56 14.08 -13.50
C ALA A 255 3.81 13.27 -12.22
N ALA A 256 5.06 12.97 -11.88
CA ALA A 256 5.40 12.26 -10.64
C ALA A 256 4.94 13.03 -9.39
N ASP A 257 5.19 14.34 -9.32
CA ASP A 257 4.74 15.18 -8.22
C ASP A 257 3.21 15.17 -8.08
N ARG A 258 2.48 15.08 -9.21
CA ARG A 258 1.01 14.97 -9.19
C ARG A 258 0.53 13.60 -8.71
N LEU A 259 1.13 12.51 -9.19
CA LEU A 259 0.83 11.16 -8.71
C LEU A 259 1.04 11.08 -7.19
N VAL A 260 2.14 11.63 -6.68
CA VAL A 260 2.45 11.73 -5.25
C VAL A 260 1.37 12.52 -4.47
N ARG A 261 0.90 13.66 -4.98
CA ARG A 261 -0.20 14.42 -4.33
C ARG A 261 -1.50 13.61 -4.24
N ILE A 262 -1.85 12.89 -5.30
CA ILE A 262 -3.08 12.08 -5.35
C ILE A 262 -2.97 10.88 -4.42
N LEU A 263 -1.81 10.21 -4.39
CA LEU A 263 -1.48 9.17 -3.39
C LEU A 263 -1.60 9.72 -1.95
N ALA A 264 -1.11 10.94 -1.71
CA ALA A 264 -1.22 11.59 -0.41
C ALA A 264 -2.65 12.08 -0.08
N GLY A 265 -3.61 11.93 -1.00
CA GLY A 265 -4.97 12.46 -0.89
C GLY A 265 -5.01 13.98 -0.79
N GLU A 266 -3.96 14.66 -1.25
CA GLU A 266 -3.82 16.13 -1.32
C GLU A 266 -4.39 16.70 -2.61
N GLU A 267 -4.74 15.85 -3.57
CA GLU A 267 -5.54 16.19 -4.75
C GLU A 267 -6.71 15.20 -4.84
N ARG A 268 -7.94 15.72 -4.71
CA ARG A 268 -9.20 14.97 -4.71
C ARG A 268 -10.24 15.74 -5.51
N ASN A 269 -11.11 15.05 -6.24
CA ASN A 269 -12.12 15.64 -7.12
C ASN A 269 -11.51 16.67 -8.09
N GLY A 270 -10.29 16.39 -8.58
CA GLY A 270 -9.54 17.25 -9.50
C GLY A 270 -9.09 18.57 -8.90
N LYS A 271 -9.08 18.69 -7.57
CA LYS A 271 -8.71 19.91 -6.85
C LYS A 271 -7.72 19.60 -5.74
N LEU A 272 -6.85 20.57 -5.43
CA LEU A 272 -6.03 20.50 -4.23
C LEU A 272 -6.95 20.44 -3.00
N TYR A 273 -6.81 19.39 -2.21
CA TYR A 273 -7.55 19.17 -0.98
C TYR A 273 -7.00 20.13 0.08
N GLN A 274 -7.76 21.18 0.38
CA GLN A 274 -7.48 22.06 1.50
C GLN A 274 -7.98 21.40 2.79
N GLN A 275 -7.08 21.24 3.76
CA GLN A 275 -7.48 20.82 5.10
C GLN A 275 -8.39 21.90 5.69
N VAL A 276 -9.66 21.56 5.92
CA VAL A 276 -10.57 22.34 6.75
C VAL A 276 -10.57 21.77 8.16
#